data_AF-A0A5B7HT56-F1
#
_entry.id   AF-A0A5B7HT56-F1
#
_cell.length_a   1.000
_cell.length_b   1.000
_cell.length_c   1.000
_cell.angle_alpha   90.00
_cell.angle_beta   90.00
_cell.angle_gamma   90.00
#
_symmetry.space_group_name_H-M   'P 1'
#
loop_
_entity.id
_entity.type
_entity.pdbx_description
1 polymer ?
#
loop_
_entity_poly.entity_id
_entity_poly.type
_entity_poly.pdbx_seq_one_letter_code
_entity_poly.pdbx_strand_id
1 'polypeptide(L)' 'MWFQVLVHELTEKCWDKCMDRPSTRLESRTEGCITNCVQRFIDSTNFVANRLQKVAGQH' A
#
# COMPACT_ATOMS: atom_id res chain seq x y z
N MET A 1 13.36 -11.17 7.10
CA MET A 1 12.31 -10.47 7.88
C MET A 1 11.80 -9.18 7.21
N TRP A 2 12.13 -8.87 5.94
CA TRP A 2 11.64 -7.64 5.29
C TRP A 2 10.17 -7.74 4.83
N PHE A 3 9.77 -8.93 4.36
CA PHE A 3 8.40 -9.21 3.93
C PHE A 3 7.35 -8.91 5.02
N GLN A 4 7.59 -9.33 6.26
CA GLN A 4 6.67 -9.08 7.37
C GLN A 4 6.50 -7.58 7.65
N VAL A 5 7.60 -6.81 7.61
CA VAL A 5 7.54 -5.35 7.79
C VAL A 5 6.70 -4.69 6.70
N LEU A 6 6.91 -5.06 5.45
CA LEU A 6 6.13 -4.53 4.32
C LEU A 6 4.64 -4.90 4.46
N VAL A 7 4.33 -6.14 4.82
CA VAL A 7 2.94 -6.59 5.03
C VAL A 7 2.28 -5.80 6.16
N HIS A 8 2.98 -5.56 7.27
CA HIS A 8 2.45 -4.75 8.37
C HIS A 8 2.18 -3.31 7.95
N GLU A 9 3.10 -2.67 7.25
CA GLU A 9 2.93 -1.30 6.75
C GLU A 9 1.75 -1.19 5.79
N LEU A 10 1.66 -2.09 4.80
CA LEU A 10 0.53 -2.12 3.86
C LEU A 10 -0.80 -2.36 4.57
N THR A 11 -0.81 -3.25 5.57
CA THR A 11 -2.00 -3.55 6.36
C THR A 11 -2.46 -2.30 7.10
N GLU A 12 -1.58 -1.63 7.84
CA GLU A 12 -1.91 -0.40 8.58
C GLU A 12 -2.45 0.69 7.64
N LYS A 13 -1.72 1.01 6.57
CA LYS A 13 -2.10 2.09 5.65
C LYS A 13 -3.41 1.80 4.91
N CYS A 14 -3.60 0.58 4.42
CA CYS A 14 -4.80 0.25 3.67
C CYS A 14 -6.00 -0.02 4.58
N TRP A 15 -5.78 -0.47 5.81
CA TRP A 15 -6.83 -0.55 6.83
C TRP A 15 -7.42 0.82 7.10
N ASP A 16 -6.59 1.79 7.50
CA ASP A 16 -7.02 3.16 7.81
C ASP A 16 -7.71 3.84 6.62
N LYS A 17 -7.31 3.48 5.39
CA LYS A 17 -7.87 4.09 4.17
C LYS A 17 -9.22 3.49 3.75
N CYS A 18 -9.40 2.19 3.91
CA CYS A 18 -10.49 1.44 3.29
C CYS A 18 -11.52 0.89 4.27
N MET A 19 -11.14 0.65 5.52
CA MET A 19 -12.06 0.15 6.54
C MET A 19 -12.80 1.29 7.21
N ASP A 20 -14.11 1.35 6.98
CA ASP A 20 -15.02 2.25 7.70
C ASP A 20 -15.64 1.52 8.91
N ARG A 21 -16.46 0.50 8.64
CA ARG A 21 -17.11 -0.31 9.69
C ARG A 21 -16.68 -1.77 9.60
N PRO A 22 -15.95 -2.28 10.60
CA PRO A 22 -15.62 -3.70 10.67
C PRO A 22 -16.89 -4.55 10.75
N SER A 23 -16.94 -5.61 9.96
CA SER A 23 -18.01 -6.60 9.96
C SER A 23 -17.39 -8.00 10.07
N THR A 24 -18.22 -9.04 10.27
CA THR A 24 -17.75 -10.43 10.30
C THR A 24 -17.16 -10.91 8.97
N ARG A 25 -17.41 -10.17 7.87
CA ARG A 25 -16.86 -10.41 6.54
C ARG A 25 -16.45 -9.09 5.88
N LEU A 26 -15.43 -9.13 5.03
CA LEU A 26 -15.15 -7.99 4.17
C LEU A 26 -16.25 -7.88 3.12
N GLU A 27 -16.89 -6.72 3.05
CA GLU A 27 -17.82 -6.41 1.97
C GLU A 27 -17.02 -6.27 0.66
N SER A 28 -17.64 -6.61 -0.48
CA SER A 28 -16.99 -6.54 -1.80
C SER A 28 -16.39 -5.15 -2.09
N ARG A 29 -17.04 -4.07 -1.62
CA ARG A 29 -16.52 -2.71 -1.73
C ARG A 29 -15.19 -2.52 -0.99
N THR A 30 -15.12 -3.06 0.23
CA THR A 30 -13.95 -2.95 1.11
C THR A 30 -12.81 -3.82 0.59
N GLU A 31 -13.10 -5.05 0.15
CA GLU A 31 -12.13 -5.94 -0.50
C GLU A 31 -11.54 -5.29 -1.76
N GLY A 32 -12.40 -4.72 -2.61
CA GLY A 32 -11.97 -3.97 -3.79
C GLY A 32 -11.13 -2.74 -3.42
N CYS A 33 -11.49 -2.01 -2.36
CA CYS A 33 -10.69 -0.88 -1.89
C CYS A 33 -9.30 -1.33 -1.42
N ILE A 34 -9.20 -2.35 -0.57
CA ILE A 34 -7.94 -2.84 -0.02
C ILE A 34 -7.02 -3.33 -1.15
N THR A 35 -7.57 -4.09 -2.10
CA THR A 35 -6.83 -4.59 -3.28
C THR A 35 -6.23 -3.43 -4.07
N ASN A 36 -7.05 -2.41 -4.38
CA ASN A 36 -6.60 -1.22 -5.09
C ASN A 36 -5.61 -0.39 -4.28
N CYS A 37 -5.79 -0.28 -2.96
CA CYS A 37 -4.91 0.46 -2.08
C CYS A 37 -3.50 -0.15 -2.07
N VAL A 38 -3.40 -1.46 -1.88
CA VAL A 38 -2.11 -2.16 -1.86
C VAL A 38 -1.39 -2.00 -3.20
N GLN A 39 -2.07 -2.24 -4.31
CA GLN A 39 -1.49 -2.10 -5.65
C GLN A 39 -0.97 -0.67 -5.88
N ARG A 40 -1.80 0.34 -5.61
CA ARG A 40 -1.43 1.76 -5.80
C ARG A 40 -0.31 2.21 -4.88
N PHE A 41 -0.25 1.72 -3.64
CA PHE A 41 0.80 2.08 -2.70
C PHE A 41 2.15 1.54 -3.16
N ILE A 42 2.19 0.29 -3.63
CA ILE A 42 3.41 -0.32 -4.19
C ILE A 42 3.85 0.43 -5.45
N ASP A 43 2.92 0.70 -6.38
CA ASP A 43 3.22 1.43 -7.62
C ASP A 43 3.77 2.84 -7.33
N SER A 44 3.16 3.55 -6.39
CA SER A 44 3.59 4.89 -5.99
C SER A 44 4.95 4.88 -5.31
N THR A 45 5.18 3.91 -4.41
CA THR A 45 6.47 3.74 -3.73
C THR A 45 7.59 3.45 -4.72
N ASN A 46 7.34 2.54 -5.67
CA ASN A 46 8.28 2.22 -6.75
C ASN A 46 8.57 3.43 -7.63
N PHE A 47 7.54 4.20 -7.99
CA PHE A 47 7.71 5.43 -8.78
C PHE A 47 8.61 6.44 -8.07
N VAL A 48 8.35 6.70 -6.78
CA VAL A 48 9.15 7.64 -5.97
C VAL A 48 10.59 7.14 -5.82
N ALA A 49 10.79 5.86 -5.48
CA ALA A 49 12.12 5.27 -5.35
C ALA A 49 12.93 5.38 -6.64
N ASN A 50 12.32 5.03 -7.79
CA ASN A 50 12.95 5.15 -9.11
C ASN A 50 13.30 6.60 -9.45
N ARG A 51 12.44 7.56 -9.09
CA ARG A 51 12.72 8.98 -9.31
C ARG A 51 13.90 9.45 -8.45
N LEU A 52 13.94 9.08 -7.17
CA LEU A 52 15.02 9.43 -6.27
C LEU A 52 16.36 8.87 -6.74
N GLN A 53 16.40 7.62 -7.21
CA GLN A 53 17.62 7.02 -7.78
C GLN A 53 18.12 7.78 -9.02
N LYS A 54 17.20 8.17 -9.92
CA LYS A 54 17.55 8.97 -11.10
C LYS A 54 18.11 10.34 -10.74
N VAL A 55 17.57 10.99 -9.71
CA VAL A 55 18.07 12.29 -9.22
C VAL A 55 19.42 12.12 -8.53
N ALA A 56 19.61 11.08 -7.72
CA ALA A 56 20.87 10.83 -7.03
C ALA A 56 22.03 10.50 -7.99
N GLY A 57 21.76 9.81 -9.10
CA GLY A 57 22.77 9.51 -10.14
C GLY A 57 23.04 10.64 -11.14
N GLN A 58 22.41 11.81 -10.98
CA GLN A 58 22.69 13.02 -11.76
C GLN A 58 23.73 13.94 -11.09
N HIS A 59 24.29 13.50 -9.97
CA HIS A 59 25.46 14.08 -9.29
C HIS A 59 26.58 13.04 -9.26
#